data_AF-A0A3D3IEE5-F1
#
_entry.id   AF-A0A3D3IEE5-F1
#
_cell.length_a   1.000
_cell.length_b   1.000
_cell.length_c   1.000
_cell.angle_alpha   90.00
_cell.angle_beta   90.00
_cell.angle_gamma   90.00
#
_symmetry.space_group_name_H-M   'P 1'
#
loop_
_entity.id
_entity.type
_entity.pdbx_description
1 polymer ?
#
loop_
_entity_poly.entity_id
_entity_poly.type
_entity_poly.pdbx_seq_one_letter_code
_entity_poly.pdbx_strand_id
1 'polypeptide(L)'
;MRFEFDKEKITINFFIGLAFFSIAIGLVIFGVFLFKLSKDYSISSDNVILDKSGQVGDFVGGIVGAIWALTGVLLFYATLRLQSRELAENRKHFQMSRLTDIIYKQLDLFNAQLSNFKLKDIERDDDDKHIEHKGRAAISLMRHRVESILQIEKGKKGEQEKHKAALRFMGENFAFIEINKNDLLNIYEELDNHVSVIRAVLIKEDIPPADLNELKSLFFRNIGRDFLNASELLEHFLEWYISFQKKQDKEKEDDIFSPEHSIKRKIAVIEEFRKKRYDEKTIKEHLRSRDMYNETSF
;
A
#
# COMPACT_ATOMS: atom_id res chain seq x y z
N MET A 1 -15.33 13.07 6.87
CA MET A 1 -14.10 13.72 6.38
C MET A 1 -14.37 14.96 5.50
N ARG A 2 -15.16 14.90 4.40
CA ARG A 2 -15.45 16.10 3.55
C ARG A 2 -16.16 17.26 4.29
N PHE A 3 -17.08 16.96 5.21
CA PHE A 3 -17.83 17.96 5.98
C PHE A 3 -17.01 18.69 7.06
N GLU A 4 -16.00 18.05 7.65
CA GLU A 4 -15.07 18.74 8.58
C GLU A 4 -14.11 19.64 7.81
N PHE A 5 -13.73 19.21 6.60
CA PHE A 5 -12.84 19.93 5.70
C PHE A 5 -13.38 21.31 5.28
N ASP A 6 -14.68 21.38 4.98
CA ASP A 6 -15.32 22.66 4.64
C ASP A 6 -15.45 23.57 5.86
N LYS A 7 -15.77 23.03 7.04
CA LYS A 7 -15.88 23.82 8.27
C LYS A 7 -14.56 24.49 8.64
N GLU A 8 -13.44 23.79 8.51
CA GLU A 8 -12.13 24.32 8.90
C GLU A 8 -11.62 25.39 7.91
N LYS A 9 -11.84 25.20 6.61
CA LYS A 9 -11.58 26.24 5.59
C LYS A 9 -12.41 27.49 5.81
N ILE A 10 -13.70 27.32 6.13
CA ILE A 10 -14.58 28.45 6.47
C ILE A 10 -14.06 29.17 7.72
N THR A 11 -13.56 28.44 8.70
CA THR A 11 -13.00 29.00 9.95
C THR A 11 -11.73 29.80 9.69
N ILE A 12 -10.80 29.28 8.89
CA ILE A 12 -9.56 30.00 8.53
C ILE A 12 -9.88 31.27 7.74
N ASN A 13 -10.74 31.17 6.73
CA ASN A 13 -11.15 32.33 5.93
C ASN A 13 -11.89 33.39 6.77
N PHE A 14 -12.66 32.97 7.77
CA PHE A 14 -13.30 33.86 8.73
C PHE A 14 -12.27 34.64 9.56
N PHE A 15 -11.24 33.96 10.11
CA PHE A 15 -10.18 34.62 10.87
C PHE A 15 -9.35 35.58 10.02
N ILE A 16 -9.05 35.21 8.77
CA ILE A 16 -8.35 36.09 7.82
C ILE A 16 -9.22 37.32 7.52
N GLY A 17 -10.52 37.14 7.28
CA GLY A 17 -11.47 38.23 7.09
C GLY A 17 -11.56 39.17 8.29
N LEU A 18 -11.59 38.61 9.51
CA LEU A 18 -11.59 39.36 10.76
C LEU A 18 -10.30 40.18 10.93
N ALA A 19 -9.16 39.62 10.55
CA ALA A 19 -7.87 40.33 10.59
C ALA A 19 -7.86 41.52 9.62
N PHE A 20 -8.29 41.35 8.36
CA PHE A 20 -8.39 42.45 7.40
C PHE A 20 -9.37 43.54 7.85
N PHE A 21 -10.50 43.14 8.47
CA PHE A 21 -11.46 44.08 9.05
C PHE A 21 -10.85 44.87 10.21
N SER A 22 -10.08 44.20 11.08
CA SER A 22 -9.35 44.84 12.19
C SER A 22 -8.31 45.85 11.69
N ILE A 23 -7.56 45.52 10.63
CA ILE A 23 -6.64 46.45 9.97
C ILE A 23 -7.38 47.66 9.41
N ALA A 24 -8.50 47.45 8.72
CA ALA A 24 -9.29 48.53 8.13
C ALA A 24 -9.82 49.50 9.21
N ILE A 25 -10.32 48.96 10.34
CA ILE A 25 -10.73 49.78 11.49
C ILE A 25 -9.53 50.54 12.07
N GLY A 26 -8.39 49.87 12.27
CA GLY A 26 -7.18 50.51 12.77
C GLY A 26 -6.73 51.68 11.88
N LEU A 27 -6.80 51.51 10.56
CA LEU A 27 -6.47 52.56 9.58
C LEU A 27 -7.49 53.71 9.60
N VAL A 28 -8.79 53.42 9.72
CA VAL A 28 -9.82 54.47 9.82
C VAL A 28 -9.66 55.28 11.10
N ILE A 29 -9.47 54.62 12.24
CA ILE A 29 -9.25 55.29 13.54
C ILE A 29 -7.99 56.15 13.49
N PHE A 30 -6.91 55.62 12.93
CA PHE A 30 -5.66 56.35 12.76
C PHE A 30 -5.80 57.55 11.82
N GLY A 31 -6.50 57.39 10.69
CA GLY A 31 -6.76 58.48 9.73
C GLY A 31 -7.65 59.59 10.30
N VAL A 32 -8.74 59.24 11.01
CA VAL A 32 -9.60 60.21 11.69
C VAL A 32 -8.83 60.96 12.78
N PHE A 33 -7.96 60.27 13.50
CA PHE A 33 -7.10 60.87 14.52
C PHE A 33 -6.12 61.88 13.90
N LEU A 34 -5.41 61.51 12.83
CA LEU A 34 -4.50 62.43 12.12
C LEU A 34 -5.23 63.63 11.53
N PHE A 35 -6.44 63.44 10.99
CA PHE A 35 -7.24 64.53 10.44
C PHE A 35 -7.68 65.53 11.52
N LYS A 36 -8.07 65.05 12.71
CA LYS A 36 -8.37 65.92 13.86
C LYS A 36 -7.13 66.64 14.35
N LEU A 37 -5.99 65.96 14.43
CA LEU A 37 -4.72 66.56 14.79
C LEU A 37 -4.32 67.69 13.81
N SER A 38 -4.49 67.46 12.50
CA SER A 38 -4.17 68.44 11.46
C SER A 38 -5.03 69.70 11.48
N LYS A 39 -6.22 69.67 12.10
CA LYS A 39 -7.08 70.86 12.27
C LYS A 39 -6.65 71.74 13.44
N ASP A 40 -6.07 71.13 14.48
CA ASP A 40 -5.72 71.81 15.73
C ASP A 40 -4.22 72.12 15.86
N TYR A 41 -3.38 71.67 14.92
CA TYR A 41 -1.92 71.89 14.92
C TYR A 41 -1.40 72.54 13.63
N SER A 42 -0.76 73.71 13.77
CA SER A 42 0.16 74.25 12.77
C SER A 42 1.57 73.74 13.09
N ILE A 43 2.20 73.03 12.15
CA ILE A 43 3.55 72.44 12.28
C ILE A 43 4.68 73.51 12.33
N SER A 44 4.34 74.81 12.31
CA SER A 44 5.31 75.90 12.18
C SER A 44 5.19 76.98 13.27
N SER A 45 5.15 76.59 14.55
CA SER A 45 5.47 77.52 15.64
C SER A 45 6.35 76.85 16.70
N ASP A 46 7.33 77.61 17.20
CA ASP A 46 8.49 77.22 18.00
C ASP A 46 8.23 76.56 19.38
N ASN A 47 7.00 76.14 19.67
CA ASN A 47 6.65 75.50 20.94
C ASN A 47 6.00 74.13 20.70
N VAL A 48 6.85 73.11 20.50
CA VAL A 48 6.41 71.71 20.51
C VAL A 48 5.97 71.36 21.94
N ILE A 49 4.65 71.39 22.18
CA ILE A 49 4.07 70.99 23.46
C ILE A 49 4.21 69.46 23.61
N LEU A 50 5.27 69.04 24.30
CA LEU A 50 5.59 67.63 24.59
C LEU A 50 4.40 66.86 25.19
N ASP A 51 3.61 67.47 26.06
CA ASP A 51 2.45 66.84 26.70
C ASP A 51 1.38 66.38 25.70
N LYS A 52 1.15 67.14 24.62
CA LYS A 52 0.19 66.77 23.58
C LYS A 52 0.75 65.68 22.65
N SER A 53 2.06 65.63 22.46
CA SER A 53 2.72 64.56 21.71
C SER A 53 2.73 63.22 22.48
N GLY A 54 2.80 63.27 23.81
CA GLY A 54 2.64 62.09 24.66
C GLY A 54 1.26 61.46 24.54
N GLN A 55 0.19 62.28 24.53
CA GLN A 55 -1.19 61.80 24.34
C GLN A 55 -1.43 61.16 22.97
N VAL A 56 -0.74 61.64 21.92
CA VAL A 56 -0.73 61.00 20.60
C VAL A 56 -0.08 59.62 20.69
N GLY A 57 1.07 59.52 21.37
CA GLY A 57 1.75 58.26 21.62
C GLY A 57 0.90 57.26 22.40
N ASP A 58 0.19 57.70 23.44
CA ASP A 58 -0.69 56.86 24.25
C ASP A 58 -1.89 56.33 23.44
N PHE A 59 -2.47 57.16 22.57
CA PHE A 59 -3.56 56.76 21.69
C PHE A 59 -3.12 55.74 20.63
N VAL A 60 -1.99 56.03 19.95
CA VAL A 60 -1.45 55.16 18.91
C VAL A 60 -0.92 53.85 19.52
N GLY A 61 -0.19 53.92 20.63
CA GLY A 61 0.35 52.74 21.31
C GLY A 61 -0.73 51.89 21.99
N GLY A 62 -1.73 52.53 22.61
CA GLY A 62 -2.81 51.85 23.31
C GLY A 62 -3.84 51.24 22.35
N ILE A 63 -4.52 52.08 21.58
CA ILE A 63 -5.69 51.64 20.78
C ILE A 63 -5.26 51.05 19.45
N VAL A 64 -4.44 51.79 18.67
CA VAL A 64 -4.01 51.32 17.34
C VAL A 64 -3.05 50.14 17.48
N GLY A 65 -2.13 50.20 18.46
CA GLY A 65 -1.20 49.12 18.80
C GLY A 65 -1.90 47.84 19.24
N ALA A 66 -2.94 47.92 20.08
CA ALA A 66 -3.70 46.73 20.49
C ALA A 66 -4.47 46.09 19.32
N ILE A 67 -5.07 46.88 18.43
CA ILE A 67 -5.77 46.39 17.23
C ILE A 67 -4.80 45.67 16.29
N TRP A 68 -3.60 46.24 16.08
CA TRP A 68 -2.56 45.62 15.26
C TRP A 68 -1.95 44.39 15.92
N ALA A 69 -1.75 44.38 17.23
CA ALA A 69 -1.29 43.20 17.97
C ALA A 69 -2.29 42.04 17.84
N LEU A 70 -3.59 42.32 18.01
CA LEU A 70 -4.66 41.33 17.82
C LEU A 70 -4.68 40.80 16.39
N THR A 71 -4.55 41.68 15.40
CA THR A 71 -4.43 41.30 13.99
C THR A 71 -3.24 40.36 13.76
N GLY A 72 -2.07 40.68 14.32
CA GLY A 72 -0.87 39.85 14.21
C GLY A 72 -1.09 38.44 14.77
N VAL A 73 -1.72 38.32 15.94
CA VAL A 73 -2.05 37.02 16.56
C VAL A 73 -3.04 36.23 15.71
N LEU A 74 -4.07 36.87 15.16
CA LEU A 74 -5.06 36.21 14.29
C LEU A 74 -4.43 35.68 13.00
N LEU A 75 -3.58 36.47 12.36
CA LEU A 75 -2.86 36.06 11.15
C LEU A 75 -1.84 34.95 11.44
N PHE A 76 -1.13 35.04 12.56
CA PHE A 76 -0.19 34.01 12.98
C PHE A 76 -0.92 32.68 13.23
N TYR A 77 -2.05 32.71 13.92
CA TYR A 77 -2.89 31.53 14.14
C TYR A 77 -3.37 30.90 12.82
N ALA A 78 -3.90 31.72 11.90
CA ALA A 78 -4.34 31.26 10.59
C ALA A 78 -3.19 30.61 9.80
N THR A 79 -2.00 31.21 9.86
CA THR A 79 -0.78 30.70 9.20
C THR A 79 -0.36 29.35 9.80
N LEU A 80 -0.31 29.22 11.13
CA LEU A 80 0.05 27.97 11.79
C LEU A 80 -0.93 26.83 11.44
N ARG A 81 -2.22 27.13 11.37
CA ARG A 81 -3.25 26.17 10.93
C ARG A 81 -3.03 25.73 9.49
N LEU A 82 -2.75 26.66 8.59
CA LEU A 82 -2.45 26.37 7.19
C LEU A 82 -1.21 25.46 7.05
N GLN A 83 -0.11 25.83 7.72
CA GLN A 83 1.14 25.07 7.71
C GLN A 83 0.95 23.67 8.27
N SER A 84 0.21 23.53 9.38
CA SER A 84 -0.08 22.21 9.97
C SER A 84 -0.82 21.30 9.00
N ARG A 85 -1.74 21.86 8.22
CA ARG A 85 -2.48 21.13 7.19
C ARG A 85 -1.58 20.73 6.02
N GLU A 86 -0.78 21.65 5.51
CA GLU A 86 0.18 21.34 4.43
C GLU A 86 1.15 20.24 4.86
N LEU A 87 1.64 20.27 6.11
CA LEU A 87 2.46 19.20 6.66
C LEU A 87 1.71 17.86 6.74
N ALA A 88 0.44 17.86 7.11
CA ALA A 88 -0.36 16.64 7.16
C ALA A 88 -0.62 16.07 5.75
N GLU A 89 -0.95 16.91 4.77
CA GLU A 89 -1.12 16.50 3.36
C GLU A 89 0.21 16.00 2.78
N ASN A 90 1.31 16.73 3.00
CA ASN A 90 2.65 16.32 2.56
C ASN A 90 3.10 15.00 3.17
N ARG A 91 2.80 14.75 4.46
CA ARG A 91 3.09 13.45 5.10
C ARG A 91 2.35 12.31 4.40
N LYS A 92 1.06 12.49 4.08
CA LYS A 92 0.28 11.47 3.35
C LYS A 92 0.86 11.21 1.96
N HIS A 93 1.18 12.26 1.21
CA HIS A 93 1.80 12.11 -0.10
C HIS A 93 3.16 11.40 -0.03
N PHE A 94 4.00 11.78 0.93
CA PHE A 94 5.30 11.15 1.15
C PHE A 94 5.17 9.66 1.52
N GLN A 95 4.23 9.32 2.41
CA GLN A 95 3.93 7.93 2.77
C GLN A 95 3.48 7.13 1.54
N MET A 96 2.54 7.67 0.76
CA MET A 96 2.05 7.01 -0.45
C MET A 96 3.15 6.77 -1.47
N SER A 97 4.02 7.78 -1.68
CA SER A 97 5.18 7.66 -2.56
C SER A 97 6.11 6.54 -2.09
N ARG A 98 6.47 6.51 -0.80
CA ARG A 98 7.36 5.47 -0.25
C ARG A 98 6.78 4.07 -0.38
N LEU A 99 5.48 3.91 -0.14
CA LEU A 99 4.79 2.63 -0.29
C LEU A 99 4.82 2.15 -1.74
N THR A 100 4.55 3.08 -2.66
CA THR A 100 4.63 2.83 -4.10
C THR A 100 6.04 2.39 -4.51
N ASP A 101 7.07 3.07 -4.03
CA ASP A 101 8.47 2.72 -4.29
C ASP A 101 8.83 1.34 -3.73
N ILE A 102 8.36 1.01 -2.52
CA ILE A 102 8.56 -0.32 -1.94
C ILE A 102 7.92 -1.40 -2.83
N ILE A 103 6.68 -1.18 -3.28
CA ILE A 103 5.97 -2.13 -4.15
C ILE A 103 6.73 -2.32 -5.47
N TYR A 104 7.18 -1.24 -6.11
CA TYR A 104 7.97 -1.35 -7.34
C TYR A 104 9.29 -2.07 -7.12
N LYS A 105 10.00 -1.77 -6.02
CA LYS A 105 11.24 -2.48 -5.69
C LYS A 105 11.01 -3.96 -5.43
N GLN A 106 9.92 -4.34 -4.76
CA GLN A 106 9.55 -5.73 -4.56
C GLN A 106 9.22 -6.42 -5.89
N LEU A 107 8.52 -5.73 -6.79
CA LEU A 107 8.25 -6.20 -8.15
C LEU A 107 9.54 -6.45 -8.93
N ASP A 108 10.50 -5.53 -8.87
CA ASP A 108 11.78 -5.67 -9.56
C ASP A 108 12.60 -6.84 -9.02
N LEU A 109 12.68 -6.98 -7.69
CA LEU A 109 13.35 -8.11 -7.05
C LEU A 109 12.71 -9.44 -7.46
N PHE A 110 11.39 -9.51 -7.45
CA PHE A 110 10.67 -10.70 -7.86
C PHE A 110 10.88 -11.02 -9.34
N ASN A 111 10.84 -10.02 -10.23
CA ASN A 111 11.10 -10.22 -11.65
C ASN A 111 12.53 -10.71 -11.90
N ALA A 112 13.51 -10.20 -11.16
CA ALA A 112 14.88 -10.67 -11.23
C ALA A 112 14.99 -12.14 -10.77
N GLN A 113 14.31 -12.51 -9.67
CA GLN A 113 14.25 -13.90 -9.22
C GLN A 113 13.55 -14.82 -10.23
N LEU A 114 12.41 -14.39 -10.77
CA LEU A 114 11.73 -15.12 -11.84
C LEU A 114 12.66 -15.31 -13.04
N SER A 115 13.46 -14.31 -13.42
CA SER A 115 14.39 -14.47 -14.54
C SER A 115 15.43 -15.59 -14.31
N ASN A 116 15.78 -15.85 -13.06
CA ASN A 116 16.70 -16.93 -12.64
C ASN A 116 15.99 -18.26 -12.38
N PHE A 117 14.66 -18.26 -12.27
CA PHE A 117 13.87 -19.46 -12.11
C PHE A 117 14.06 -20.37 -13.32
N LYS A 118 14.32 -21.65 -13.04
CA LYS A 118 14.62 -22.65 -14.06
C LYS A 118 13.76 -23.89 -13.84
N LEU A 119 13.35 -24.48 -14.95
CA LEU A 119 12.67 -25.77 -14.98
C LEU A 119 13.29 -26.64 -16.05
N LYS A 120 13.48 -27.90 -15.72
CA LYS A 120 13.97 -28.95 -16.59
C LYS A 120 12.78 -29.67 -17.20
N ASP A 121 12.76 -29.78 -18.52
CA ASP A 121 11.80 -30.62 -19.21
C ASP A 121 12.13 -32.10 -18.98
N ILE A 122 11.12 -32.96 -19.12
CA ILE A 122 11.26 -34.41 -19.13
C ILE A 122 12.03 -34.84 -20.39
N GLU A 123 11.83 -34.11 -21.50
CA GLU A 123 12.56 -34.31 -22.75
C GLU A 123 14.06 -34.04 -22.54
N ARG A 124 14.87 -34.89 -23.17
CA ARG A 124 16.32 -34.83 -23.12
C ARG A 124 16.88 -34.38 -24.45
N ASP A 125 17.97 -33.64 -24.41
CA ASP A 125 18.73 -33.24 -25.60
C ASP A 125 19.54 -34.41 -26.18
N ASP A 126 20.23 -34.15 -27.28
CA ASP A 126 21.08 -35.14 -27.98
C ASP A 126 22.22 -35.69 -27.09
N ASP A 127 22.55 -35.00 -26.00
CA ASP A 127 23.57 -35.38 -25.00
C ASP A 127 22.97 -36.13 -23.78
N ASP A 128 21.69 -36.55 -23.85
CA ASP A 128 20.94 -37.18 -22.75
C ASP A 128 20.77 -36.29 -21.50
N LYS A 129 20.85 -34.96 -21.65
CA LYS A 129 20.61 -33.99 -20.57
C LYS A 129 19.21 -33.41 -20.65
N HIS A 130 18.63 -33.12 -19.49
CA HIS A 130 17.33 -32.44 -19.44
C HIS A 130 17.41 -31.04 -20.05
N ILE A 131 16.44 -30.71 -20.89
CA ILE A 131 16.33 -29.37 -21.51
C ILE A 131 15.95 -28.36 -20.43
N GLU A 132 16.80 -27.34 -20.21
CA GLU A 132 16.58 -26.32 -19.18
C GLU A 132 15.89 -25.07 -19.77
N HIS A 133 14.73 -24.74 -19.23
CA HIS A 133 13.99 -23.52 -19.52
C HIS A 133 14.18 -22.52 -18.37
N LYS A 134 14.34 -21.24 -18.69
CA LYS A 134 14.52 -20.16 -17.71
C LYS A 134 13.47 -19.08 -17.82
N GLY A 135 13.18 -18.41 -16.70
CA GLY A 135 12.28 -17.27 -16.65
C GLY A 135 10.90 -17.56 -17.20
N ARG A 136 10.45 -16.72 -18.13
CA ARG A 136 9.13 -16.86 -18.74
C ARG A 136 8.97 -18.17 -19.52
N ALA A 137 10.04 -18.72 -20.07
CA ALA A 137 9.98 -20.01 -20.77
C ALA A 137 9.68 -21.15 -19.77
N ALA A 138 10.27 -21.10 -18.57
CA ALA A 138 9.97 -22.06 -17.49
C ALA A 138 8.50 -21.96 -17.07
N ILE A 139 7.99 -20.74 -16.86
CA ILE A 139 6.57 -20.51 -16.52
C ILE A 139 5.65 -21.04 -17.62
N SER A 140 6.00 -20.80 -18.89
CA SER A 140 5.22 -21.28 -20.04
C SER A 140 5.20 -22.81 -20.12
N LEU A 141 6.33 -23.46 -19.86
CA LEU A 141 6.42 -24.92 -19.79
C LEU A 141 5.50 -25.47 -18.69
N MET A 142 5.59 -24.90 -17.49
CA MET A 142 4.74 -25.29 -16.36
C MET A 142 3.25 -25.09 -16.70
N ARG A 143 2.90 -23.97 -17.35
CA ARG A 143 1.55 -23.71 -17.80
C ARG A 143 1.06 -24.77 -18.78
N HIS A 144 1.85 -25.07 -19.81
CA HIS A 144 1.49 -26.05 -20.81
C HIS A 144 1.25 -27.44 -20.19
N ARG A 145 2.13 -27.85 -19.27
CA ARG A 145 2.00 -29.11 -18.52
C ARG A 145 0.70 -29.15 -17.71
N VAL A 146 0.37 -28.09 -16.96
CA VAL A 146 -0.88 -28.09 -16.18
C VAL A 146 -2.14 -27.96 -17.03
N GLU A 147 -2.12 -27.19 -18.10
CA GLU A 147 -3.24 -27.15 -19.06
C GLU A 147 -3.49 -28.53 -19.66
N SER A 148 -2.44 -29.28 -19.98
CA SER A 148 -2.59 -30.67 -20.44
C SER A 148 -3.24 -31.58 -19.39
N ILE A 149 -3.03 -31.33 -18.09
CA ILE A 149 -3.67 -32.06 -16.98
C ILE A 149 -5.18 -31.79 -16.97
N LEU A 150 -5.56 -30.51 -17.05
CA LEU A 150 -6.96 -30.08 -17.03
C LEU A 150 -7.74 -30.53 -18.26
N GLN A 151 -7.10 -30.67 -19.42
CA GLN A 151 -7.75 -31.15 -20.65
C GLN A 151 -8.12 -32.65 -20.56
N ILE A 152 -7.33 -33.46 -19.85
CA ILE A 152 -7.64 -34.89 -19.65
C ILE A 152 -8.86 -35.05 -18.74
N GLU A 153 -9.01 -34.24 -17.70
CA GLU A 153 -10.20 -34.24 -16.84
C GLU A 153 -11.47 -33.86 -17.60
N LYS A 154 -11.36 -32.89 -18.53
CA LYS A 154 -12.51 -32.37 -19.30
C LYS A 154 -12.87 -33.21 -20.52
N GLY A 155 -12.00 -34.12 -20.97
CA GLY A 155 -12.22 -34.92 -22.18
C GLY A 155 -13.37 -35.94 -22.07
N LYS A 156 -14.15 -36.14 -23.14
CA LYS A 156 -15.21 -37.18 -23.25
C LYS A 156 -14.69 -38.52 -23.82
N LYS A 157 -13.55 -39.03 -23.31
CA LYS A 157 -13.07 -40.37 -23.69
C LYS A 157 -13.69 -41.48 -22.83
N GLY A 158 -13.74 -42.71 -23.36
CA GLY A 158 -14.17 -43.89 -22.62
C GLY A 158 -13.33 -44.11 -21.36
N GLU A 159 -13.95 -44.61 -20.29
CA GLU A 159 -13.41 -44.66 -18.93
C GLU A 159 -12.05 -45.40 -18.83
N GLN A 160 -11.84 -46.44 -19.65
CA GLN A 160 -10.57 -47.17 -19.72
C GLN A 160 -9.45 -46.42 -20.49
N GLU A 161 -9.78 -45.71 -21.57
CA GLU A 161 -8.79 -44.89 -22.27
C GLU A 161 -8.36 -43.68 -21.44
N LYS A 162 -9.31 -43.09 -20.69
CA LYS A 162 -9.01 -42.06 -19.70
C LYS A 162 -8.06 -42.57 -18.63
N HIS A 163 -8.28 -43.78 -18.13
CA HIS A 163 -7.44 -44.38 -17.09
C HIS A 163 -6.01 -44.65 -17.58
N LYS A 164 -5.85 -45.20 -18.79
CA LYS A 164 -4.53 -45.49 -19.36
C LYS A 164 -3.78 -44.22 -19.78
N ALA A 165 -4.49 -43.25 -20.36
CA ALA A 165 -3.91 -41.94 -20.65
C ALA A 165 -3.50 -41.22 -19.37
N ALA A 166 -4.34 -41.26 -18.32
CA ALA A 166 -4.01 -40.74 -17.01
C ALA A 166 -2.74 -41.41 -16.45
N LEU A 167 -2.63 -42.74 -16.43
CA LEU A 167 -1.46 -43.43 -15.89
C LEU A 167 -0.14 -43.10 -16.62
N ARG A 168 -0.14 -42.99 -17.95
CA ARG A 168 1.07 -42.64 -18.72
C ARG A 168 1.48 -41.18 -18.47
N PHE A 169 0.48 -40.32 -18.48
CA PHE A 169 0.61 -38.91 -18.18
C PHE A 169 1.02 -38.64 -16.72
N MET A 170 0.68 -39.55 -15.80
CA MET A 170 1.14 -39.54 -14.42
C MET A 170 2.63 -39.79 -14.28
N GLY A 171 3.17 -40.76 -15.01
CA GLY A 171 4.61 -41.02 -15.00
C GLY A 171 5.41 -39.81 -15.49
N GLU A 172 4.95 -39.20 -16.59
CA GLU A 172 5.61 -38.03 -17.18
C GLU A 172 5.55 -36.81 -16.24
N ASN A 173 4.37 -36.43 -15.76
CA ASN A 173 4.25 -35.26 -14.88
C ASN A 173 4.87 -35.49 -13.49
N PHE A 174 4.88 -36.73 -12.98
CA PHE A 174 5.57 -37.06 -11.74
C PHE A 174 7.09 -36.91 -11.90
N ALA A 175 7.66 -37.41 -12.99
CA ALA A 175 9.07 -37.22 -13.28
C ALA A 175 9.42 -35.73 -13.39
N PHE A 176 8.57 -34.93 -14.04
CA PHE A 176 8.75 -33.48 -14.10
C PHE A 176 8.78 -32.83 -12.72
N ILE A 177 7.87 -33.19 -11.79
CA ILE A 177 7.92 -32.67 -10.42
C ILE A 177 9.21 -33.08 -9.75
N GLU A 178 9.54 -34.37 -9.77
CA GLU A 178 10.64 -34.90 -8.99
C GLU A 178 11.97 -34.24 -9.41
N ILE A 179 12.13 -34.02 -10.72
CA ILE A 179 13.30 -33.33 -11.27
C ILE A 179 13.36 -31.85 -10.83
N ASN A 180 12.21 -31.19 -10.67
CA ASN A 180 12.10 -29.74 -10.43
C ASN A 180 11.66 -29.36 -9.01
N LYS A 181 11.50 -30.34 -8.11
CA LYS A 181 10.87 -30.16 -6.80
C LYS A 181 11.49 -29.02 -6.00
N ASN A 182 12.81 -28.96 -5.97
CA ASN A 182 13.55 -27.93 -5.23
C ASN A 182 13.39 -26.55 -5.87
N ASP A 183 13.46 -26.44 -7.20
CA ASP A 183 13.29 -25.15 -7.89
C ASP A 183 11.86 -24.62 -7.69
N LEU A 184 10.85 -25.50 -7.72
CA LEU A 184 9.45 -25.19 -7.43
C LEU A 184 9.22 -24.78 -5.96
N LEU A 185 9.88 -25.43 -5.01
CA LEU A 185 9.84 -25.04 -3.60
C LEU A 185 10.51 -23.68 -3.36
N ASN A 186 11.67 -23.45 -3.97
CA ASN A 186 12.43 -22.22 -3.79
C ASN A 186 11.66 -21.00 -4.32
N ILE A 187 11.14 -21.06 -5.55
CA ILE A 187 10.35 -19.94 -6.10
C ILE A 187 9.13 -19.63 -5.24
N TYR A 188 8.63 -20.64 -4.56
CA TYR A 188 7.47 -20.55 -3.72
C TYR A 188 7.75 -19.92 -2.35
N GLU A 189 8.88 -20.26 -1.73
CA GLU A 189 9.32 -19.59 -0.51
C GLU A 189 9.61 -18.11 -0.76
N GLU A 190 10.28 -17.79 -1.86
CA GLU A 190 10.55 -16.41 -2.27
C GLU A 190 9.26 -15.62 -2.48
N LEU A 191 8.28 -16.25 -3.10
CA LEU A 191 6.97 -15.67 -3.31
C LEU A 191 6.23 -15.37 -2.00
N ASP A 192 6.18 -16.34 -1.09
CA ASP A 192 5.58 -16.17 0.23
C ASP A 192 6.28 -15.02 0.98
N ASN A 193 7.60 -14.92 0.88
CA ASN A 193 8.37 -13.80 1.43
C ASN A 193 7.94 -12.46 0.82
N HIS A 194 7.82 -12.33 -0.51
CA HIS A 194 7.37 -11.09 -1.15
C HIS A 194 5.96 -10.68 -0.73
N VAL A 195 5.01 -11.63 -0.69
CA VAL A 195 3.64 -11.37 -0.25
C VAL A 195 3.61 -11.00 1.23
N SER A 196 4.43 -11.64 2.07
CA SER A 196 4.57 -11.33 3.49
C SER A 196 5.10 -9.92 3.74
N VAL A 197 6.16 -9.52 3.02
CA VAL A 197 6.72 -8.15 3.08
C VAL A 197 5.65 -7.13 2.72
N ILE A 198 4.88 -7.37 1.67
CA ILE A 198 3.85 -6.44 1.22
C ILE A 198 2.67 -6.39 2.16
N ARG A 199 2.25 -7.53 2.70
CA ARG A 199 1.26 -7.58 3.77
C ARG A 199 1.74 -6.75 4.97
N ALA A 200 2.98 -6.92 5.40
CA ALA A 200 3.55 -6.18 6.53
C ALA A 200 3.61 -4.67 6.27
N VAL A 201 3.97 -4.26 5.05
CA VAL A 201 4.08 -2.85 4.63
C VAL A 201 2.70 -2.21 4.51
N LEU A 202 1.73 -2.90 3.89
CA LEU A 202 0.36 -2.39 3.75
C LEU A 202 -0.35 -2.26 5.10
N ILE A 203 -0.06 -3.13 6.07
CA ILE A 203 -0.65 -3.05 7.41
C ILE A 203 -0.01 -1.98 8.30
N LYS A 204 1.18 -1.46 7.94
CA LYS A 204 1.98 -0.62 8.85
C LYS A 204 1.63 0.87 8.89
N GLU A 205 0.69 1.33 8.09
CA GLU A 205 0.49 2.76 7.88
C GLU A 205 -1.00 3.12 7.95
N ASP A 206 -1.30 4.34 8.38
CA ASP A 206 -2.67 4.91 8.47
C ASP A 206 -3.22 5.23 7.06
N ILE A 207 -3.15 4.24 6.17
CA ILE A 207 -3.52 4.32 4.76
C ILE A 207 -5.04 4.17 4.66
N PRO A 208 -5.72 5.05 3.91
CA PRO A 208 -7.12 4.87 3.60
C PRO A 208 -7.38 3.49 2.95
N PRO A 209 -8.46 2.79 3.33
CA PRO A 209 -8.76 1.47 2.77
C PRO A 209 -8.85 1.46 1.23
N ALA A 210 -9.28 2.56 0.62
CA ALA A 210 -9.34 2.71 -0.84
C ALA A 210 -7.95 2.60 -1.49
N ASP A 211 -7.00 3.40 -1.01
CA ASP A 211 -5.63 3.44 -1.52
C ASP A 211 -4.90 2.11 -1.27
N LEU A 212 -5.15 1.49 -0.11
CA LEU A 212 -4.61 0.19 0.23
C LEU A 212 -5.10 -0.91 -0.74
N ASN A 213 -6.39 -0.89 -1.09
CA ASN A 213 -6.92 -1.81 -2.09
C ASN A 213 -6.38 -1.52 -3.51
N GLU A 214 -6.12 -0.26 -3.85
CA GLU A 214 -5.50 0.12 -5.13
C GLU A 214 -4.05 -0.36 -5.22
N LEU A 215 -3.23 -0.10 -4.20
CA LEU A 215 -1.85 -0.58 -4.12
C LEU A 215 -1.79 -2.11 -4.19
N LYS A 216 -2.68 -2.79 -3.46
CA LYS A 216 -2.82 -4.25 -3.53
C LYS A 216 -3.20 -4.71 -4.95
N SER A 217 -4.13 -4.01 -5.61
CA SER A 217 -4.52 -4.31 -6.99
C SER A 217 -3.37 -4.10 -7.96
N LEU A 218 -2.61 -3.02 -7.85
CA LEU A 218 -1.44 -2.74 -8.69
C LEU A 218 -0.38 -3.81 -8.53
N PHE A 219 -0.09 -4.21 -7.29
CA PHE A 219 0.81 -5.31 -7.00
C PHE A 219 0.36 -6.61 -7.68
N PHE A 220 -0.88 -7.06 -7.44
CA PHE A 220 -1.38 -8.29 -8.06
C PHE A 220 -1.62 -8.17 -9.57
N ARG A 221 -1.77 -6.98 -10.13
CA ARG A 221 -1.89 -6.79 -11.57
C ARG A 221 -0.53 -6.89 -12.26
N ASN A 222 0.51 -6.37 -11.62
CA ASN A 222 1.87 -6.33 -12.17
C ASN A 222 2.65 -7.63 -11.89
N ILE A 223 2.45 -8.25 -10.72
CA ILE A 223 2.98 -9.58 -10.41
C ILE A 223 2.10 -10.69 -10.99
N GLY A 224 0.78 -10.51 -10.93
CA GLY A 224 -0.21 -11.61 -10.90
C GLY A 224 -1.11 -11.77 -12.12
N ARG A 225 -0.52 -12.00 -13.30
CA ARG A 225 -1.16 -12.97 -14.21
C ARG A 225 -0.33 -14.23 -14.28
N ASP A 226 0.93 -14.10 -14.63
CA ASP A 226 1.81 -15.26 -14.76
C ASP A 226 2.10 -15.92 -13.41
N PHE A 227 2.21 -15.12 -12.34
CA PHE A 227 2.36 -15.59 -10.98
C PHE A 227 1.11 -16.34 -10.44
N LEU A 228 -0.07 -15.71 -10.55
CA LEU A 228 -1.31 -16.33 -10.05
C LEU A 228 -1.67 -17.58 -10.84
N ASN A 229 -1.42 -17.56 -12.16
CA ASN A 229 -1.54 -18.75 -12.97
C ASN A 229 -0.55 -19.82 -12.48
N ALA A 230 0.73 -19.48 -12.27
CA ALA A 230 1.72 -20.43 -11.77
C ALA A 230 1.32 -21.08 -10.43
N SER A 231 0.84 -20.29 -9.46
CA SER A 231 0.40 -20.79 -8.16
C SER A 231 -0.88 -21.61 -8.23
N GLU A 232 -1.90 -21.15 -8.95
CA GLU A 232 -3.17 -21.89 -9.11
C GLU A 232 -2.94 -23.23 -9.84
N LEU A 233 -2.04 -23.22 -10.84
CA LEU A 233 -1.68 -24.42 -11.59
C LEU A 233 -0.91 -25.44 -10.74
N LEU A 234 0.02 -24.98 -9.90
CA LEU A 234 0.73 -25.82 -8.93
C LEU A 234 -0.20 -26.36 -7.83
N GLU A 235 -1.15 -25.55 -7.36
CA GLU A 235 -2.14 -25.98 -6.36
C GLU A 235 -2.98 -27.14 -6.87
N HIS A 236 -3.63 -26.96 -8.02
CA HIS A 236 -4.43 -28.02 -8.64
C HIS A 236 -3.64 -29.31 -8.85
N PHE A 237 -2.37 -29.16 -9.23
CA PHE A 237 -1.51 -30.29 -9.50
C PHE A 237 -1.05 -31.00 -8.22
N LEU A 238 -0.73 -30.27 -7.14
CA LEU A 238 -0.43 -30.84 -5.82
C LEU A 238 -1.64 -31.54 -5.21
N GLU A 239 -2.84 -30.95 -5.35
CA GLU A 239 -4.09 -31.59 -4.89
C GLU A 239 -4.32 -32.93 -5.60
N TRP A 240 -4.11 -32.93 -6.92
CA TRP A 240 -4.25 -34.14 -7.70
C TRP A 240 -3.19 -35.18 -7.35
N TYR A 241 -1.93 -34.78 -7.17
CA TYR A 241 -0.84 -35.64 -6.74
C TYR A 241 -1.09 -36.29 -5.38
N ILE A 242 -1.50 -35.51 -4.37
CA ILE A 242 -1.87 -36.03 -3.05
C ILE A 242 -3.03 -37.02 -3.17
N SER A 243 -4.05 -36.68 -3.97
CA SER A 243 -5.21 -37.57 -4.18
C SER A 243 -4.84 -38.90 -4.84
N PHE A 244 -3.82 -38.90 -5.70
CA PHE A 244 -3.33 -40.10 -6.36
C PHE A 244 -2.47 -40.96 -5.44
N GLN A 245 -1.53 -40.35 -4.72
CA GLN A 245 -0.71 -41.03 -3.70
C GLN A 245 -1.61 -41.81 -2.73
N LYS A 246 -2.68 -41.18 -2.23
CA LYS A 246 -3.70 -41.84 -1.37
C LYS A 246 -4.41 -43.03 -2.01
N LYS A 247 -4.55 -43.05 -3.34
CA LYS A 247 -5.15 -44.17 -4.07
C LYS A 247 -4.18 -45.32 -4.32
N GLN A 248 -2.88 -45.02 -4.44
CA GLN A 248 -1.83 -46.02 -4.65
C GLN A 248 -1.36 -46.66 -3.34
N ASP A 249 -1.04 -45.83 -2.34
CA ASP A 249 -0.66 -46.26 -0.99
C ASP A 249 -1.92 -46.30 -0.13
N LYS A 250 -2.63 -47.44 -0.11
CA LYS A 250 -3.80 -47.65 0.75
C LYS A 250 -3.52 -47.57 2.27
N GLU A 251 -2.26 -47.38 2.70
CA GLU A 251 -1.83 -47.54 4.09
C GLU A 251 -0.87 -46.47 4.64
N LYS A 252 -0.44 -45.45 3.87
CA LYS A 252 0.39 -44.38 4.46
C LYS A 252 -0.47 -43.26 5.03
N GLU A 253 -0.35 -43.10 6.35
CA GLU A 253 -0.90 -42.00 7.13
C GLU A 253 -0.50 -40.65 6.52
N ASP A 254 -1.46 -39.72 6.46
CA ASP A 254 -1.26 -38.34 5.98
C ASP A 254 -0.15 -37.67 6.79
N ASP A 255 1.05 -37.55 6.21
CA ASP A 255 2.07 -36.69 6.78
C ASP A 255 1.68 -35.23 6.49
N ILE A 256 0.97 -34.62 7.46
CA ILE A 256 0.53 -33.22 7.44
C ILE A 256 1.72 -32.24 7.33
N PHE A 257 2.95 -32.73 7.58
CA PHE A 257 4.20 -31.96 7.46
C PHE A 257 4.94 -32.18 6.15
N SER A 258 4.36 -32.91 5.20
CA SER A 258 4.98 -33.06 3.89
C SER A 258 5.15 -31.68 3.21
N PRO A 259 6.25 -31.47 2.44
CA PRO A 259 6.49 -30.20 1.73
C PRO A 259 5.29 -29.75 0.89
N GLU A 260 4.52 -30.69 0.37
CA GLU A 260 3.32 -30.48 -0.44
C GLU A 260 2.18 -29.84 0.37
N HIS A 261 1.97 -30.24 1.63
CA HIS A 261 1.00 -29.62 2.54
C HIS A 261 1.43 -28.22 3.00
N SER A 262 2.74 -27.98 3.15
CA SER A 262 3.30 -26.66 3.45
C SER A 262 3.08 -25.69 2.28
N ILE A 263 3.35 -26.13 1.06
CA ILE A 263 3.07 -25.35 -0.15
C ILE A 263 1.58 -25.01 -0.22
N LYS A 264 0.69 -26.00 -0.12
CA LYS A 264 -0.76 -25.77 -0.20
C LYS A 264 -1.25 -24.71 0.81
N ARG A 265 -0.80 -24.79 2.06
CA ARG A 265 -1.16 -23.81 3.10
C ARG A 265 -0.76 -22.39 2.73
N LYS A 266 0.49 -22.20 2.31
CA LYS A 266 0.98 -20.88 1.92
C LYS A 266 0.23 -20.36 0.66
N ILE A 267 -0.29 -21.23 -0.24
CA ILE A 267 -0.96 -20.80 -1.50
C ILE A 267 -2.31 -20.24 -1.09
N ALA A 268 -3.00 -20.96 -0.21
CA ALA A 268 -4.25 -20.50 0.38
C ALA A 268 -4.08 -19.12 1.08
N VAL A 269 -2.97 -18.90 1.78
CA VAL A 269 -2.68 -17.60 2.43
C VAL A 269 -2.51 -16.46 1.42
N ILE A 270 -1.88 -16.73 0.27
CA ILE A 270 -1.70 -15.76 -0.81
C ILE A 270 -3.03 -15.49 -1.52
N GLU A 271 -3.80 -16.53 -1.81
CA GLU A 271 -5.13 -16.44 -2.42
C GLU A 271 -6.15 -15.72 -1.53
N GLU A 272 -6.13 -15.99 -0.24
CA GLU A 272 -6.94 -15.28 0.76
C GLU A 272 -6.59 -13.78 0.73
N PHE A 273 -5.30 -13.45 0.76
CA PHE A 273 -4.85 -12.06 0.71
C PHE A 273 -5.22 -11.36 -0.60
N ARG A 274 -5.16 -12.07 -1.74
CA ARG A 274 -5.64 -11.58 -3.04
C ARG A 274 -7.13 -11.24 -2.98
N LYS A 275 -7.96 -12.14 -2.46
CA LYS A 275 -9.43 -11.98 -2.44
C LYS A 275 -9.92 -10.99 -1.38
N LYS A 276 -9.18 -10.84 -0.28
CA LYS A 276 -9.56 -10.00 0.86
C LYS A 276 -9.67 -8.52 0.49
N ARG A 277 -10.88 -7.96 0.50
CA ARG A 277 -11.10 -6.51 0.44
C ARG A 277 -10.87 -5.91 1.83
N TYR A 278 -10.14 -4.81 1.89
CA TYR A 278 -9.97 -4.08 3.14
C TYR A 278 -11.05 -3.00 3.24
N ASP A 279 -11.81 -3.04 4.33
CA ASP A 279 -12.69 -1.96 4.78
C ASP A 279 -12.21 -1.41 6.13
N GLU A 280 -12.79 -0.30 6.60
CA GLU A 280 -12.39 0.33 7.87
C GLU A 280 -12.50 -0.60 9.08
N LYS A 281 -13.47 -1.54 9.07
CA LYS A 281 -13.69 -2.48 10.17
C LYS A 281 -12.60 -3.56 10.19
N THR A 282 -12.30 -4.11 9.03
CA THR A 282 -11.30 -5.15 8.80
C THR A 282 -9.90 -4.65 9.15
N ILE A 283 -9.57 -3.39 8.81
CA ILE A 283 -8.29 -2.76 9.18
C ILE A 283 -8.21 -2.60 10.70
N LYS A 284 -9.25 -2.10 11.35
CA LYS A 284 -9.29 -1.95 12.82
C LYS A 284 -9.16 -3.29 13.55
N GLU A 285 -9.79 -4.35 13.05
CA GLU A 285 -9.66 -5.70 13.61
C GLU A 285 -8.24 -6.25 13.44
N HIS A 286 -7.61 -6.03 12.29
CA HIS A 286 -6.21 -6.43 12.03
C HIS A 286 -5.20 -5.68 12.91
N LEU A 287 -5.40 -4.39 13.14
CA LEU A 287 -4.57 -3.59 14.04
C LEU A 287 -4.73 -4.06 15.49
N ARG A 288 -5.96 -4.29 15.94
CA ARG A 288 -6.25 -4.84 17.29
C ARG A 288 -5.64 -6.22 17.52
N SER A 289 -5.70 -7.12 16.54
CA SER A 289 -5.07 -8.44 16.67
C SER A 289 -3.54 -8.35 16.77
N ARG A 290 -2.93 -7.31 16.18
CA ARG A 290 -1.48 -7.11 16.24
C ARG A 290 -1.03 -6.50 17.56
N ASP A 291 -1.78 -5.54 18.09
CA ASP A 291 -1.47 -4.91 19.37
C ASP A 291 -1.54 -5.93 20.53
N MET A 292 -2.49 -6.87 20.49
CA MET A 292 -2.55 -8.00 21.44
C MET A 292 -1.33 -8.96 21.36
N TYR A 293 -0.71 -9.12 20.20
CA TYR A 293 0.52 -9.93 20.06
C TYR A 293 1.78 -9.19 20.53
N ASN A 294 1.81 -7.86 20.45
CA ASN A 294 2.92 -7.05 20.94
C ASN A 294 2.85 -6.79 22.45
N GLU A 295 1.67 -6.82 23.07
CA GLU A 295 1.53 -6.73 24.53
C GLU A 295 1.84 -8.03 25.27
N THR A 296 1.80 -9.18 24.59
CA THR A 296 2.11 -10.50 25.18
C THR A 296 3.59 -10.91 25.04
N SER A 297 4.42 -10.03 24.47
CA SER A 297 5.86 -10.24 24.27
C SER A 297 6.75 -9.30 25.10
N PHE A 298 6.22 -8.74 26.18
CA PHE A 298 6.96 -8.05 27.25
C PHE A 298 6.91 -8.82 28.57
#